data_AF-A0A3S2XPZ7-F1
#
_entry.id   AF-A0A3S2XPZ7-F1
#
_cell.length_a   1.000
_cell.length_b   1.000
_cell.length_c   1.000
_cell.angle_alpha   90.00
_cell.angle_beta   90.00
_cell.angle_gamma   90.00
#
_symmetry.space_group_name_H-M   'P 1'
#
loop_
_entity.id
_entity.type
_entity.pdbx_description
1 polymer ?
#
loop_
_entity_poly.entity_id
_entity_poly.type
_entity_poly.pdbx_seq_one_letter_code
_entity_poly.pdbx_strand_id
1 'polypeptide(L)'
;MRHLNKPELKRLKNLQAGHYYSPQPLVEEEAFIGWVVEKTDAITRFLATLEGLIHRLFASWGEPGEPAEVEEMRDASILVRDALAATVDFEESLQFAHIPEEGEEIRTLLMNILGSSAVGLGEIPEKLDEMVSMINTDHGGTVEEPLIVRWRFPFELPKSFRKRSHRALRTYQRRIQR
;
A
#
# COMPACT_ATOMS: atom_id res chain seq x y z
N MET A 1 9.01 -14.74 -1.82
CA MET A 1 8.46 -13.37 -1.71
C MET A 1 9.51 -12.25 -1.72
N ARG A 2 10.59 -12.30 -0.91
CA ARG A 2 11.64 -11.24 -0.87
C ARG A 2 12.14 -10.78 -2.26
N HIS A 3 12.47 -11.75 -3.12
CA HIS A 3 12.95 -11.47 -4.48
C HIS A 3 11.88 -10.79 -5.37
N LEU A 4 10.60 -11.09 -5.14
CA LEU A 4 9.49 -10.52 -5.90
C LEU A 4 9.23 -9.06 -5.49
N ASN A 5 9.25 -8.75 -4.19
CA ASN A 5 8.88 -7.42 -3.68
C ASN A 5 10.02 -6.39 -3.83
N LYS A 6 11.29 -6.85 -3.86
CA LYS A 6 12.48 -5.99 -3.86
C LYS A 6 12.52 -4.92 -4.98
N PRO A 7 12.16 -5.22 -6.24
CA PRO A 7 12.12 -4.22 -7.31
C PRO A 7 11.17 -3.07 -7.00
N GLU A 8 9.92 -3.37 -6.61
CA GLU A 8 8.91 -2.34 -6.35
C GLU A 8 9.24 -1.51 -5.09
N LEU A 9 9.76 -2.14 -4.04
CA LEU A 9 10.23 -1.41 -2.86
C LEU A 9 11.41 -0.48 -3.18
N LYS A 10 12.31 -0.90 -4.08
CA LYS A 10 13.41 -0.04 -4.55
C LYS A 10 12.86 1.12 -5.39
N ARG A 11 11.88 0.85 -6.25
CA ARG A 11 11.21 1.86 -7.08
C ARG A 11 10.51 2.91 -6.22
N LEU A 12 9.75 2.49 -5.20
CA LEU A 12 9.15 3.38 -4.21
C LEU A 12 10.19 4.26 -3.49
N LYS A 13 11.31 3.67 -3.05
CA LYS A 13 12.40 4.43 -2.40
C LYS A 13 13.01 5.46 -3.35
N ASN A 14 13.22 5.08 -4.61
CA ASN A 14 13.73 6.00 -5.62
C ASN A 14 12.74 7.13 -5.92
N LEU A 15 11.43 6.85 -5.88
CA LEU A 15 10.37 7.83 -6.09
C LEU A 15 10.38 8.87 -4.96
N GLN A 16 10.38 8.37 -3.72
CA GLN A 16 10.46 9.20 -2.50
C GLN A 16 11.73 10.05 -2.44
N ALA A 17 12.84 9.54 -2.98
CA ALA A 17 14.11 10.26 -3.07
C ALA A 17 14.22 11.19 -4.30
N GLY A 18 13.23 11.19 -5.19
CA GLY A 18 13.25 12.02 -6.41
C GLY A 18 14.30 11.61 -7.44
N HIS A 19 14.68 10.31 -7.48
CA HIS A 19 15.76 9.81 -8.33
C HIS A 19 15.37 9.56 -9.79
N TYR A 20 14.09 9.65 -10.14
CA TYR A 20 13.63 9.48 -11.52
C TYR A 20 12.35 10.26 -11.78
N TYR A 21 11.95 10.27 -13.05
CA TYR A 21 10.79 10.94 -13.58
C TYR A 21 9.95 9.98 -14.43
N SER A 22 8.63 10.17 -14.42
CA SER A 22 7.70 9.50 -15.34
C SER A 22 6.78 10.54 -15.97
N PRO A 23 6.59 10.54 -17.30
CA PRO A 23 5.67 11.46 -17.95
C PRO A 23 4.22 11.17 -17.52
N GLN A 24 3.50 12.20 -17.08
CA GLN A 24 2.10 12.11 -16.69
C GLN A 24 1.29 13.23 -17.34
N PRO A 25 -0.03 13.00 -17.58
CA PRO A 25 -0.88 13.96 -18.25
C PRO A 25 -1.04 15.25 -17.45
N LEU A 26 -1.32 16.33 -18.17
CA LEU A 26 -1.81 17.57 -17.60
C LEU A 26 -3.26 17.38 -17.14
N VAL A 27 -3.52 17.76 -15.89
CA VAL A 27 -4.85 17.83 -15.32
C VAL A 27 -5.30 19.28 -15.40
N GLU A 28 -6.23 19.57 -16.30
CA GLU A 28 -6.84 20.89 -16.43
C GLU A 28 -7.58 21.29 -15.14
N GLU A 29 -7.70 22.60 -14.90
CA GLU A 29 -8.30 23.13 -13.67
C GLU A 29 -9.75 22.65 -13.46
N GLU A 30 -10.52 22.57 -14.54
CA GLU A 30 -11.91 22.10 -14.52
C GLU A 30 -12.02 20.60 -14.20
N ALA A 31 -10.98 19.83 -14.54
CA ALA A 31 -10.91 18.40 -14.31
C ALA A 31 -10.30 18.04 -12.94
N PHE A 32 -9.62 18.98 -12.27
CA PHE A 32 -8.83 18.73 -11.07
C PHE A 32 -9.64 18.10 -9.93
N ILE A 33 -10.85 18.60 -9.65
CA ILE A 33 -11.69 18.02 -8.59
C ILE A 33 -12.12 16.60 -8.94
N GLY A 34 -12.45 16.34 -10.20
CA GLY A 34 -12.76 14.99 -10.68
C GLY A 34 -11.58 14.04 -10.48
N TRP A 35 -10.37 14.50 -10.82
CA TRP A 35 -9.13 13.77 -10.59
C TRP A 35 -8.89 13.48 -9.10
N VAL A 36 -9.10 14.44 -8.19
CA VAL A 36 -8.98 14.23 -6.74
C VAL A 36 -9.96 13.15 -6.24
N VAL A 37 -11.19 13.16 -6.72
CA VAL A 37 -12.20 12.13 -6.39
C VAL A 37 -11.73 10.76 -6.89
N GLU A 38 -11.29 10.68 -8.15
CA GLU A 38 -10.76 9.43 -8.73
C GLU A 38 -9.61 8.84 -7.90
N LYS A 39 -8.65 9.68 -7.47
CA LYS A 39 -7.53 9.25 -6.64
C LYS A 39 -7.97 8.80 -5.24
N THR A 40 -8.95 9.47 -4.65
CA THR A 40 -9.50 9.08 -3.33
C THR A 40 -10.26 7.76 -3.42
N ASP A 41 -11.02 7.55 -4.50
CA ASP A 41 -11.73 6.29 -4.75
C ASP A 41 -10.75 5.16 -5.03
N ALA A 42 -9.66 5.43 -5.75
CA ALA A 42 -8.60 4.46 -5.99
C ALA A 42 -7.95 4.00 -4.67
N ILE A 43 -7.64 4.92 -3.74
CA ILE A 43 -7.16 4.56 -2.39
C ILE A 43 -8.15 3.63 -1.70
N THR A 44 -9.44 3.97 -1.72
CA THR A 44 -10.48 3.18 -1.04
C THR A 44 -10.61 1.78 -1.63
N ARG A 45 -10.61 1.65 -2.97
CA ARG A 45 -10.64 0.35 -3.66
C ARG A 45 -9.38 -0.47 -3.41
N PHE A 46 -8.23 0.18 -3.36
CA PHE A 46 -6.96 -0.48 -3.06
C PHE A 46 -6.99 -1.09 -1.66
N LEU A 47 -7.45 -0.34 -0.66
CA LEU A 47 -7.58 -0.80 0.72
C LEU A 47 -8.52 -2.01 0.86
N ALA A 48 -9.68 -1.96 0.22
CA ALA A 48 -10.61 -3.08 0.22
C ALA A 48 -10.01 -4.34 -0.43
N THR A 49 -9.26 -4.16 -1.51
CA THR A 49 -8.57 -5.27 -2.18
C THR A 49 -7.46 -5.87 -1.33
N LEU A 50 -6.75 -5.03 -0.57
CA LEU A 50 -5.62 -5.45 0.24
C LEU A 50 -6.04 -6.39 1.37
N GLU A 51 -7.17 -6.13 2.02
CA GLU A 51 -7.71 -7.03 3.05
C GLU A 51 -7.91 -8.45 2.52
N GLY A 52 -8.61 -8.58 1.39
CA GLY A 52 -8.84 -9.88 0.74
C GLY A 52 -7.54 -10.57 0.31
N LEU A 53 -6.56 -9.79 -0.17
CA LEU A 53 -5.25 -10.32 -0.54
C LEU A 53 -4.49 -10.89 0.68
N ILE A 54 -4.50 -10.19 1.80
CA ILE A 54 -3.85 -10.67 3.04
C ILE A 54 -4.53 -11.93 3.55
N HIS A 55 -5.86 -11.99 3.53
CA HIS A 55 -6.60 -13.20 3.86
C HIS A 55 -6.23 -14.38 2.95
N ARG A 56 -6.17 -14.16 1.64
CA ARG A 56 -5.75 -15.19 0.68
C ARG A 56 -4.31 -15.64 0.91
N LEU A 57 -3.41 -14.72 1.24
CA LEU A 57 -2.04 -15.06 1.56
C LEU A 57 -1.97 -15.99 2.77
N PHE A 58 -2.68 -15.69 3.87
CA PHE A 58 -2.69 -16.57 5.03
C PHE A 58 -3.36 -17.92 4.74
N ALA A 59 -4.48 -17.92 4.00
CA ALA A 59 -5.18 -19.14 3.62
C ALA A 59 -4.31 -20.07 2.74
N SER A 60 -3.42 -19.52 1.91
CA SER A 60 -2.53 -20.32 1.05
C SER A 60 -1.55 -21.22 1.81
N TRP A 61 -1.39 -21.04 3.13
CA TRP A 61 -0.56 -21.90 3.98
C TRP A 61 -1.28 -23.16 4.47
N GLY A 62 -2.54 -23.35 4.05
CA GLY A 62 -3.35 -24.51 4.43
C GLY A 62 -3.90 -24.41 5.85
N GLU A 63 -4.78 -25.37 6.17
CA GLU A 63 -5.29 -25.54 7.53
C GLU A 63 -4.21 -26.15 8.44
N PRO A 64 -4.31 -25.95 9.77
CA PRO A 64 -3.36 -26.54 10.71
C PRO A 64 -3.26 -28.07 10.55
N GLY A 65 -2.05 -28.55 10.26
CA GLY A 65 -1.75 -29.98 10.07
C GLY A 65 -1.91 -30.47 8.63
N GLU A 66 -2.38 -29.63 7.71
CA GLU A 66 -2.44 -29.93 6.28
C GLU A 66 -1.27 -29.28 5.53
N PRO A 67 -0.62 -29.99 4.59
CA PRO A 67 0.39 -29.39 3.74
C PRO A 67 -0.20 -28.27 2.88
N ALA A 68 0.47 -27.11 2.88
CA ALA A 68 0.14 -26.00 2.00
C ALA A 68 0.32 -26.36 0.51
N GLU A 69 -0.50 -25.75 -0.36
CA GLU A 69 -0.33 -25.86 -1.80
C GLU A 69 0.69 -24.82 -2.30
N VAL A 70 1.83 -25.31 -2.81
CA VAL A 70 2.96 -24.46 -3.23
C VAL A 70 2.57 -23.44 -4.31
N GLU A 71 1.71 -23.85 -5.25
CA GLU A 71 1.24 -22.95 -6.31
C GLU A 71 0.35 -21.83 -5.75
N GLU A 72 -0.53 -22.12 -4.79
CA GLU A 72 -1.35 -21.09 -4.15
C GLU A 72 -0.50 -20.09 -3.36
N MET A 73 0.52 -20.56 -2.63
CA MET A 73 1.46 -19.70 -1.91
C MET A 73 2.25 -18.80 -2.87
N ARG A 74 2.64 -19.36 -4.01
CA ARG A 74 3.37 -18.63 -5.06
C ARG A 74 2.48 -17.58 -5.70
N ASP A 75 1.25 -17.91 -6.04
CA ASP A 75 0.27 -17.00 -6.60
C ASP A 75 -0.08 -15.86 -5.64
N ALA A 76 -0.32 -16.17 -4.36
CA ALA A 76 -0.54 -15.16 -3.34
C ALA A 76 0.67 -14.22 -3.20
N SER A 77 1.89 -14.75 -3.25
CA SER A 77 3.12 -13.96 -3.24
C SER A 77 3.27 -13.04 -4.46
N ILE A 78 2.82 -13.49 -5.63
CA ILE A 78 2.78 -12.68 -6.86
C ILE A 78 1.77 -11.54 -6.71
N LEU A 79 0.59 -11.81 -6.16
CA LEU A 79 -0.42 -10.79 -5.94
C LEU A 79 0.03 -9.72 -4.92
N VAL A 80 0.81 -10.10 -3.90
CA VAL A 80 1.45 -9.12 -2.99
C VAL A 80 2.42 -8.21 -3.73
N ARG A 81 3.24 -8.77 -4.63
CA ARG A 81 4.10 -7.96 -5.51
C ARG A 81 3.26 -7.03 -6.39
N ASP A 82 2.18 -7.51 -6.98
CA ASP A 82 1.35 -6.70 -7.87
C ASP A 82 0.63 -5.58 -7.12
N ALA A 83 0.21 -5.82 -5.87
CA ALA A 83 -0.31 -4.76 -5.00
C ALA A 83 0.77 -3.72 -4.65
N LEU A 84 2.01 -4.14 -4.44
CA LEU A 84 3.15 -3.22 -4.28
C LEU A 84 3.39 -2.41 -5.56
N ALA A 85 3.41 -3.04 -6.74
CA ALA A 85 3.57 -2.36 -8.01
C ALA A 85 2.46 -1.31 -8.23
N ALA A 86 1.20 -1.68 -8.01
CA ALA A 86 0.05 -0.77 -8.10
C ALA A 86 0.14 0.39 -7.09
N THR A 87 0.71 0.15 -5.90
CA THR A 87 0.99 1.23 -4.94
C THR A 87 1.99 2.22 -5.53
N VAL A 88 3.09 1.73 -6.11
CA VAL A 88 4.09 2.61 -6.71
C VAL A 88 3.52 3.35 -7.92
N ASP A 89 2.77 2.68 -8.80
CA ASP A 89 2.09 3.31 -9.94
C ASP A 89 1.17 4.44 -9.47
N PHE A 90 0.42 4.22 -8.38
CA PHE A 90 -0.45 5.23 -7.80
C PHE A 90 0.34 6.44 -7.31
N GLU A 91 1.42 6.22 -6.54
CA GLU A 91 2.26 7.29 -6.02
C GLU A 91 2.95 8.08 -7.13
N GLU A 92 3.43 7.41 -8.19
CA GLU A 92 3.97 8.06 -9.38
C GLU A 92 2.91 8.92 -10.08
N SER A 93 1.68 8.41 -10.20
CA SER A 93 0.56 9.15 -10.81
C SER A 93 0.19 10.42 -10.04
N LEU A 94 0.46 10.46 -8.72
CA LEU A 94 0.31 11.67 -7.92
C LEU A 94 1.53 12.57 -8.09
N GLN A 95 2.73 12.05 -7.88
CA GLN A 95 3.96 12.84 -7.82
C GLN A 95 4.27 13.56 -9.14
N PHE A 96 4.00 12.92 -10.27
CA PHE A 96 4.37 13.48 -11.57
C PHE A 96 3.20 14.15 -12.30
N ALA A 97 1.97 14.09 -11.76
CA ALA A 97 0.84 14.79 -12.38
C ALA A 97 1.08 16.30 -12.42
N HIS A 98 0.91 16.88 -13.61
CA HIS A 98 0.88 18.34 -13.76
C HIS A 98 -0.52 18.80 -13.39
N ILE A 99 -0.64 19.53 -12.29
CA ILE A 99 -1.91 20.00 -11.73
C ILE A 99 -1.87 21.52 -11.56
N PRO A 100 -3.02 22.19 -11.38
CA PRO A 100 -3.05 23.60 -11.01
C PRO A 100 -2.29 23.85 -9.69
N GLU A 101 -1.59 24.98 -9.60
CA GLU A 101 -0.80 25.36 -8.42
C GLU A 101 -1.66 25.41 -7.15
N GLU A 102 -2.92 25.82 -7.30
CA GLU A 102 -3.93 25.86 -6.25
C GLU A 102 -4.16 24.49 -5.61
N GLY A 103 -4.00 23.42 -6.39
CA GLY A 103 -4.25 22.03 -6.03
C GLY A 103 -3.09 21.33 -5.31
N GLU A 104 -1.92 21.97 -5.22
CA GLU A 104 -0.69 21.37 -4.69
C GLU A 104 -0.81 20.86 -3.25
N GLU A 105 -1.52 21.60 -2.39
CA GLU A 105 -1.75 21.19 -1.00
C GLU A 105 -2.59 19.90 -0.95
N ILE A 106 -3.55 19.73 -1.86
CA ILE A 106 -4.41 18.54 -1.93
C ILE A 106 -3.59 17.35 -2.44
N ARG A 107 -2.81 17.53 -3.51
CA ARG A 107 -1.89 16.49 -4.02
C ARG A 107 -0.94 16.01 -2.94
N THR A 108 -0.31 16.94 -2.21
CA THR A 108 0.61 16.62 -1.10
C THR A 108 -0.07 15.81 0.00
N LEU A 109 -1.37 16.00 0.24
CA LEU A 109 -2.12 15.21 1.22
C LEU A 109 -2.37 13.78 0.74
N LEU A 110 -2.64 13.60 -0.55
CA LEU A 110 -2.88 12.29 -1.15
C LEU A 110 -1.60 11.49 -1.35
N MET A 111 -0.48 12.17 -1.59
CA MET A 111 0.83 11.57 -1.72
C MET A 111 1.23 10.82 -0.45
N ASN A 112 1.91 9.71 -0.65
CA ASN A 112 2.47 8.83 0.36
C ASN A 112 1.43 8.19 1.29
N ILE A 113 0.12 8.26 0.99
CA ILE A 113 -0.91 7.53 1.74
C ILE A 113 -0.70 6.02 1.56
N LEU A 114 -0.58 5.56 0.31
CA LEU A 114 -0.36 4.14 0.03
C LEU A 114 1.11 3.78 0.25
N GLY A 115 2.03 4.64 -0.19
CA GLY A 115 3.47 4.43 -0.08
C GLY A 115 3.98 4.22 1.35
N SER A 116 3.44 4.97 2.32
CA SER A 116 3.81 4.79 3.74
C SER A 116 3.35 3.44 4.30
N SER A 117 2.23 2.93 3.82
CA SER A 117 1.67 1.65 4.25
C SER A 117 2.24 0.46 3.48
N ALA A 118 2.74 0.67 2.26
CA ALA A 118 3.43 -0.35 1.46
C ALA A 118 4.72 -0.87 2.13
N VAL A 119 5.30 -0.10 3.06
CA VAL A 119 6.41 -0.57 3.90
C VAL A 119 6.00 -1.82 4.67
N GLY A 120 4.80 -1.85 5.25
CA GLY A 120 4.29 -3.01 5.98
C GLY A 120 4.13 -4.26 5.10
N LEU A 121 3.79 -4.09 3.82
CA LEU A 121 3.77 -5.21 2.86
C LEU A 121 5.19 -5.72 2.55
N GLY A 122 6.18 -4.84 2.62
CA GLY A 122 7.59 -5.20 2.52
C GLY A 122 8.12 -6.02 3.69
N GLU A 123 7.48 -5.95 4.86
CA GLU A 123 7.85 -6.69 6.08
C GLU A 123 7.29 -8.12 6.10
N ILE A 124 6.25 -8.41 5.31
CA ILE A 124 5.60 -9.74 5.26
C ILE A 124 6.62 -10.88 5.10
N PRO A 125 7.57 -10.85 4.15
CA PRO A 125 8.53 -11.94 3.99
C PRO A 125 9.38 -12.18 5.24
N GLU A 126 9.72 -11.12 5.98
CA GLU A 126 10.53 -11.24 7.20
C GLU A 126 9.75 -11.88 8.32
N LYS A 127 8.46 -11.53 8.43
CA LYS A 127 7.54 -12.13 9.41
C LYS A 127 7.25 -13.60 9.09
N LEU A 128 7.15 -13.94 7.81
CA LEU A 128 7.01 -15.34 7.40
C LEU A 128 8.29 -16.14 7.71
N ASP A 129 9.48 -15.57 7.47
CA ASP A 129 10.75 -16.22 7.82
C ASP A 129 10.85 -16.45 9.34
N GLU A 130 10.45 -15.47 10.16
CA GLU A 130 10.35 -15.59 11.62
C GLU A 130 9.41 -16.75 12.00
N MET A 131 8.23 -16.81 11.39
CA MET A 131 7.25 -17.88 11.64
C MET A 131 7.80 -19.27 11.27
N VAL A 132 8.40 -19.41 10.09
CA VAL A 132 8.99 -20.67 9.61
C VAL A 132 10.15 -21.10 10.50
N SER A 133 10.95 -20.16 11.00
CA SER A 133 12.09 -20.47 11.88
C SER A 133 11.68 -21.15 13.18
N MET A 134 10.43 -20.98 13.63
CA MET A 134 9.92 -21.59 14.86
C MET A 134 9.50 -23.05 14.68
N ILE A 135 9.26 -23.54 13.46
CA ILE A 135 8.68 -24.88 13.17
C ILE A 135 9.49 -26.03 13.78
N ASN A 136 10.79 -25.85 13.97
CA ASN A 136 11.69 -26.88 14.55
C ASN A 136 12.27 -26.49 15.92
N THR A 137 11.64 -25.53 16.60
CA THR A 137 12.06 -25.08 17.93
C THR A 137 11.09 -25.58 19.00
N ASP A 138 11.55 -25.67 20.26
CA ASP A 138 10.64 -25.81 21.40
C ASP A 138 9.93 -24.46 21.61
N HIS A 139 8.91 -24.22 20.79
CA HIS A 139 8.09 -23.02 20.76
C HIS A 139 6.99 -23.02 21.84
N GLY A 140 6.96 -24.01 22.74
CA GLY A 140 6.00 -24.11 23.83
C GLY A 140 4.55 -24.43 23.43
N GLY A 141 4.23 -24.49 22.14
CA GLY A 141 2.94 -24.96 21.62
C GLY A 141 2.90 -26.48 21.44
N THR A 142 1.72 -27.08 21.62
CA THR A 142 1.42 -28.49 21.33
C THR A 142 0.36 -28.61 20.23
N VAL A 143 0.03 -29.82 19.80
CA VAL A 143 -1.08 -30.05 18.85
C VAL A 143 -2.42 -29.64 19.47
N GLU A 144 -2.60 -29.87 20.77
CA GLU A 144 -3.83 -29.54 21.51
C GLU A 144 -3.89 -28.06 21.88
N GLU A 145 -2.73 -27.44 22.11
CA GLU A 145 -2.57 -26.02 22.44
C GLU A 145 -1.53 -25.36 21.52
N PRO A 146 -1.90 -25.02 20.26
CA PRO A 146 -0.97 -24.45 19.31
C PRO A 146 -0.53 -23.04 19.71
N LEU A 147 0.74 -22.70 19.47
CA LEU A 147 1.23 -21.34 19.62
C LEU A 147 0.60 -20.45 18.54
N ILE A 148 -0.16 -19.43 18.95
CA ILE A 148 -0.77 -18.46 18.04
C ILE A 148 0.10 -17.21 17.94
N VAL A 149 0.72 -17.02 16.78
CA VAL A 149 1.42 -15.76 16.47
C VAL A 149 0.44 -14.77 15.89
N ARG A 150 0.30 -13.61 16.55
CA ARG A 150 -0.50 -12.50 16.06
C ARG A 150 0.40 -11.39 15.57
N TRP A 151 0.33 -11.11 14.26
CA TRP A 151 0.99 -9.96 13.67
C TRP A 151 -0.05 -9.03 13.05
N ARG A 152 0.19 -7.73 13.17
CA ARG A 152 -0.65 -6.67 12.61
C ARG A 152 0.27 -5.64 11.97
N PHE A 153 -0.07 -5.22 10.76
CA PHE A 153 0.51 -4.02 10.16
C PHE A 153 -0.63 -2.99 10.03
N PRO A 154 -0.49 -1.79 10.63
CA PRO A 154 -1.54 -0.80 10.59
C PRO A 154 -1.51 -0.04 9.27
N PHE A 155 -2.69 0.19 8.67
CA PHE A 155 -2.86 1.19 7.63
C PHE A 155 -3.40 2.46 8.28
N GLU A 156 -2.56 3.48 8.41
CA GLU A 156 -2.91 4.72 9.11
C GLU A 156 -2.83 5.93 8.18
N LEU A 157 -3.88 6.74 8.21
CA LEU A 157 -3.82 8.08 7.62
C LEU A 157 -2.97 9.00 8.51
N PRO A 158 -2.28 10.00 7.93
CA PRO A 158 -1.52 10.96 8.70
C PRO A 158 -2.36 11.60 9.81
N LYS A 159 -1.76 11.80 10.99
CA LYS A 159 -2.40 12.56 12.07
C LYS A 159 -2.89 13.89 11.52
N SER A 160 -4.14 14.25 11.79
CA SER A 160 -4.84 15.44 11.28
C SER A 160 -5.23 15.45 9.79
N PHE A 161 -5.14 14.33 9.07
CA PHE A 161 -5.53 14.23 7.66
C PHE A 161 -6.88 14.91 7.39
N ARG A 162 -7.94 14.50 8.10
CA ARG A 162 -9.29 15.09 7.97
C ARG A 162 -9.30 16.62 8.07
N LYS A 163 -8.60 17.19 9.06
CA LYS A 163 -8.53 18.64 9.29
C LYS A 163 -7.78 19.33 8.15
N ARG A 164 -6.66 18.75 7.71
CA ARG A 164 -5.84 19.28 6.61
C ARG A 164 -6.58 19.20 5.28
N SER A 165 -7.25 18.08 4.98
CA SER A 165 -8.03 17.92 3.74
C SER A 165 -9.17 18.93 3.64
N HIS A 166 -9.92 19.16 4.73
CA HIS A 166 -10.96 20.20 4.76
C HIS A 166 -10.39 21.60 4.54
N ARG A 167 -9.22 21.90 5.12
CA ARG A 167 -8.55 23.18 4.93
C ARG A 167 -8.10 23.34 3.48
N ALA A 168 -7.41 22.35 2.91
CA ALA A 168 -6.88 22.39 1.56
C ALA A 168 -8.00 22.57 0.51
N LEU A 169 -9.11 21.84 0.65
CA LEU A 169 -10.29 22.01 -0.23
C LEU A 169 -10.89 23.41 -0.16
N ARG A 170 -11.03 23.98 1.05
CA ARG A 170 -11.53 25.36 1.22
C ARG A 170 -10.56 26.38 0.64
N THR A 171 -9.25 26.17 0.79
CA THR A 171 -8.23 27.05 0.20
C THR A 171 -8.33 27.01 -1.32
N TYR A 172 -8.40 25.82 -1.92
CA TYR A 172 -8.56 25.62 -3.36
C TYR A 172 -9.80 26.36 -3.89
N GLN A 173 -10.97 26.11 -3.30
CA GLN A 173 -12.24 26.76 -3.69
C GLN A 173 -12.19 28.29 -3.67
N ARG A 174 -11.43 28.89 -2.75
CA ARG A 174 -11.28 30.35 -2.68
C ARG A 174 -10.34 30.91 -3.73
N ARG A 175 -9.37 30.12 -4.20
CA ARG A 175 -8.38 30.57 -5.19
C ARG A 175 -8.95 30.54 -6.60
N ILE A 176 -9.71 29.50 -6.94
CA ILE A 176 -10.40 29.38 -8.24
C ILE A 176 -11.58 30.36 -8.43
N GLN A 177 -12.05 31.01 -7.36
CA GLN A 177 -13.15 31.99 -7.39
C GLN A 177 -12.66 33.45 -7.51
N ARG A 178 -11.35 33.69 -7.53
CA ARG A 178 -10.73 35.01 -7.64
C ARG A 178 -10.24 35.25 -9.05
#